data_AF-A0A7V5XE54-F1
#
_entry.id   AF-A0A7V5XE54-F1
#
_cell.length_a   1.000
_cell.length_b   1.000
_cell.length_c   1.000
_cell.angle_alpha   90.00
_cell.angle_beta   90.00
_cell.angle_gamma   90.00
#
_symmetry.space_group_name_H-M   'P 1'
#
loop_
_entity.id
_entity.type
_entity.pdbx_description
1 polymer ?
#
loop_
_entity_poly.entity_id
_entity_poly.type
_entity_poly.pdbx_seq_one_letter_code
_entity_poly.pdbx_strand_id
1 'polypeptide(L)'
;MSGSRIPNFYRMSVSERVRAVHERGLLTDSDFDRLAAGEATLDLSAADKMIENVIGVLGMPIGLALNFLINSREYVIPLAVEEPSIVAALSAAAKLTRPSGGFTTSSTPPILIGQIQVLDLPDLQRARAAVLEHKQEVLDLANSFHPRMVARGGGAVDVEVNSFPMTSSDGEMLIVNLLVDTRDAMGANLVNGMCEGVATLIESLTEGKVFLRILSNLTDRALACSEVKIP
;
A
#
# COMPACT_ATOMS: atom_id res chain seq x y z
N MET A 1 -4.08 -22.78 -18.69
CA MET A 1 -5.09 -23.59 -18.00
C MET A 1 -5.62 -22.76 -16.84
N SER A 2 -6.94 -22.60 -16.72
CA SER A 2 -7.54 -21.65 -15.79
C SER A 2 -7.69 -22.31 -14.40
N GLY A 3 -7.15 -21.66 -13.36
CA GLY A 3 -6.82 -22.30 -12.08
C GLY A 3 -7.69 -21.91 -10.89
N SER A 4 -8.60 -20.92 -11.02
CA SER A 4 -9.28 -20.37 -9.83
C SER A 4 -10.44 -21.20 -9.33
N ARG A 5 -11.00 -22.10 -10.14
CA ARG A 5 -12.11 -22.97 -9.76
C ARG A 5 -11.58 -24.37 -9.43
N ILE A 6 -11.64 -24.72 -8.14
CA ILE A 6 -11.27 -26.04 -7.65
C ILE A 6 -12.53 -26.69 -7.03
N PRO A 7 -13.22 -27.59 -7.75
CA PRO A 7 -14.43 -28.23 -7.25
C PRO A 7 -14.16 -28.98 -5.93
N ASN A 8 -15.11 -28.91 -5.00
CA ASN A 8 -15.06 -29.64 -3.72
C ASN A 8 -13.82 -29.36 -2.85
N PHE A 9 -13.11 -28.24 -3.06
CA PHE A 9 -11.89 -27.88 -2.31
C PHE A 9 -12.07 -27.87 -0.78
N TYR A 10 -13.23 -27.44 -0.31
CA TYR A 10 -13.57 -27.43 1.13
C TYR A 10 -13.71 -28.83 1.73
N ARG A 11 -13.95 -29.87 0.92
CA ARG A 11 -14.04 -31.28 1.36
C ARG A 11 -12.68 -31.97 1.39
N MET A 12 -11.68 -31.41 0.70
CA MET A 12 -10.32 -31.92 0.70
C MET A 12 -9.66 -31.68 2.05
N SER A 13 -8.79 -32.60 2.45
CA SER A 13 -7.80 -32.40 3.52
C SER A 13 -6.78 -31.32 3.14
N VAL A 14 -6.00 -30.83 4.10
CA VAL A 14 -4.99 -29.78 3.84
C VAL A 14 -3.96 -30.23 2.81
N SER A 15 -3.46 -31.46 2.89
CA SER A 15 -2.47 -32.01 1.95
C SER A 15 -3.03 -32.15 0.53
N GLU A 16 -4.28 -32.59 0.39
CA GLU A 16 -4.98 -32.66 -0.90
C GLU A 16 -5.18 -31.27 -1.51
N ARG A 17 -5.49 -30.25 -0.69
CA ARG A 17 -5.59 -28.86 -1.14
C ARG A 17 -4.26 -28.35 -1.69
N VAL A 18 -3.16 -28.56 -0.95
CA VAL A 18 -1.82 -28.12 -1.36
C VAL A 18 -1.41 -28.78 -2.68
N ARG A 19 -1.64 -30.09 -2.83
CA ARG A 19 -1.40 -30.82 -4.09
C ARG A 19 -2.26 -30.29 -5.24
N ALA A 20 -3.55 -30.09 -5.02
CA ALA A 20 -4.46 -29.62 -6.08
C ALA A 20 -4.08 -28.23 -6.62
N VAL A 21 -3.49 -27.38 -5.78
CA VAL A 21 -3.00 -26.03 -6.14
C VAL A 21 -1.67 -26.14 -6.89
N HIS A 22 -0.75 -27.00 -6.46
CA HIS A 22 0.51 -27.29 -7.16
C HIS A 22 0.30 -27.87 -8.57
N GLU A 23 -0.59 -28.87 -8.71
CA GLU A 23 -0.94 -29.47 -10.00
C GLU A 23 -1.53 -28.45 -11.00
N ARG A 24 -1.99 -27.30 -10.52
CA ARG A 24 -2.52 -26.18 -11.33
C ARG A 24 -1.46 -25.15 -11.70
N GLY A 25 -0.22 -25.34 -11.27
CA GLY A 25 0.88 -24.41 -11.49
C GLY A 25 0.75 -23.12 -10.67
N LEU A 26 -0.02 -23.14 -9.57
CA LEU A 26 -0.19 -21.98 -8.68
C LEU A 26 0.88 -21.92 -7.57
N LEU A 27 1.66 -22.99 -7.42
CA LEU A 27 2.79 -23.08 -6.50
C LEU A 27 4.01 -23.58 -7.27
N THR A 28 5.19 -23.12 -6.86
CA THR A 28 6.45 -23.75 -7.27
C THR A 28 6.64 -25.08 -6.53
N ASP A 29 7.52 -25.95 -7.02
CA ASP A 29 7.88 -27.19 -6.32
C ASP A 29 8.40 -26.91 -4.90
N SER A 30 9.22 -25.87 -4.75
CA SER A 30 9.75 -25.45 -3.45
C SER A 30 8.65 -25.00 -2.49
N ASP A 31 7.64 -24.25 -2.97
CA ASP A 31 6.53 -23.80 -2.12
C ASP A 31 5.61 -24.97 -1.74
N PHE A 32 5.40 -25.90 -2.67
CA PHE A 32 4.65 -27.13 -2.43
C PHE A 32 5.30 -27.96 -1.31
N ASP A 33 6.61 -28.20 -1.40
CA ASP A 33 7.33 -28.99 -0.40
C ASP A 33 7.24 -28.37 1.00
N ARG A 34 7.42 -27.04 1.11
CA ARG A 34 7.30 -26.31 2.39
C ARG A 34 5.90 -26.39 2.97
N LEU A 35 4.87 -26.17 2.15
CA LEU A 35 3.48 -26.23 2.60
C LEU A 35 3.05 -27.65 2.97
N ALA A 36 3.52 -28.66 2.23
CA ALA A 36 3.23 -30.06 2.50
C ALA A 36 3.89 -30.56 3.80
N ALA A 37 5.09 -30.05 4.11
CA ALA A 37 5.79 -30.34 5.36
C ALA A 37 5.24 -29.57 6.57
N GLY A 38 4.39 -28.55 6.36
CA GLY A 38 3.95 -27.63 7.41
C GLY A 38 5.01 -26.61 7.83
N GLU A 39 6.08 -26.47 7.04
CA GLU A 39 7.23 -25.57 7.27
C GLU A 39 7.06 -24.21 6.55
N ALA A 40 5.82 -23.71 6.53
CA ALA A 40 5.45 -22.45 5.91
C ALA A 40 5.55 -21.24 6.87
N THR A 41 6.14 -21.43 8.05
CA THR A 41 6.37 -20.35 9.01
C THR A 41 7.61 -19.53 8.65
N LEU A 42 7.62 -18.27 9.06
CA LEU A 42 8.79 -17.41 8.97
C LEU A 42 9.90 -17.96 9.90
N ASP A 43 11.13 -18.02 9.41
CA ASP A 43 12.25 -18.45 10.23
C ASP A 43 12.63 -17.37 11.28
N LEU A 44 13.15 -17.79 12.43
CA LEU A 44 13.48 -16.88 13.53
C LEU A 44 14.55 -15.85 13.14
N SER A 45 15.48 -16.20 12.23
CA SER A 45 16.55 -15.29 11.82
C SER A 45 16.05 -14.18 10.90
N ALA A 46 15.03 -14.45 10.10
CA ALA A 46 14.32 -13.49 9.29
C ALA A 46 13.40 -12.63 10.17
N ALA A 47 12.69 -13.24 11.12
CA ALA A 47 11.87 -12.51 12.08
C ALA A 47 12.68 -11.49 12.89
N ASP A 48 13.85 -11.88 13.42
CA ASP A 48 14.77 -11.02 14.18
C ASP A 48 15.32 -9.83 13.38
N LYS A 49 15.30 -9.90 12.05
CA LYS A 49 15.65 -8.78 11.15
C LYS A 49 14.48 -7.88 10.80
N MET A 50 13.24 -8.30 11.09
CA MET A 50 12.03 -7.55 10.73
C MET A 50 11.60 -6.57 11.82
N ILE A 51 11.74 -6.94 13.09
CA ILE A 51 11.33 -6.12 14.25
C ILE A 51 12.30 -6.32 15.43
N GLU A 52 12.22 -5.47 16.44
CA GLU A 52 13.06 -5.55 17.63
C GLU A 52 12.54 -6.58 18.67
N ASN A 53 13.44 -7.14 19.49
CA ASN A 53 13.15 -7.99 20.65
C ASN A 53 12.34 -9.27 20.32
N VAL A 54 12.67 -9.95 19.23
CA VAL A 54 11.98 -11.17 18.79
C VAL A 54 12.22 -12.33 19.74
N ILE A 55 11.13 -12.98 20.18
CA ILE A 55 11.15 -14.21 20.99
C ILE A 55 10.43 -15.39 20.35
N GLY A 56 9.85 -15.20 19.15
CA GLY A 56 9.07 -16.22 18.46
C GLY A 56 8.28 -15.68 17.27
N VAL A 57 7.55 -16.57 16.60
CA VAL A 57 6.65 -16.27 15.48
C VAL A 57 5.26 -16.78 15.81
N LEU A 58 4.25 -15.94 15.60
CA LEU A 58 2.84 -16.31 15.76
C LEU A 58 2.28 -16.82 14.42
N GLY A 59 1.75 -18.04 14.41
CA GLY A 59 1.08 -18.60 13.23
C GLY A 59 -0.36 -18.12 13.08
N MET A 60 -0.82 -17.98 11.84
CA MET A 60 -2.21 -17.64 11.47
C MET A 60 -2.71 -18.66 10.44
N PRO A 61 -3.97 -19.14 10.51
CA PRO A 61 -4.52 -20.02 9.47
C PRO A 61 -4.51 -19.33 8.11
N ILE A 62 -4.05 -20.06 7.08
CA ILE A 62 -4.05 -19.59 5.70
C ILE A 62 -5.07 -20.39 4.88
N GLY A 63 -5.99 -19.69 4.25
CA GLY A 63 -6.99 -20.24 3.34
C GLY A 63 -6.86 -19.66 1.94
N LEU A 64 -7.54 -20.30 0.98
CA LEU A 64 -7.63 -19.83 -0.40
C LEU A 64 -9.08 -19.52 -0.73
N ALA A 65 -9.35 -18.26 -1.07
CA ALA A 65 -10.61 -17.86 -1.66
C ALA A 65 -10.59 -18.11 -3.17
N LEU A 66 -11.52 -18.94 -3.61
CA LEU A 66 -11.59 -19.45 -4.98
C LEU A 66 -12.62 -18.68 -5.81
N ASN A 67 -12.66 -18.97 -7.11
CA ASN A 67 -13.65 -18.49 -8.08
C ASN A 67 -13.55 -17.00 -8.45
N PHE A 68 -12.58 -16.24 -7.96
CA PHE A 68 -12.46 -14.84 -8.35
C PHE A 68 -12.18 -14.69 -9.85
N LEU A 69 -12.96 -13.81 -10.47
CA LEU A 69 -12.80 -13.37 -11.84
C LEU A 69 -12.77 -11.84 -11.77
N ILE A 70 -11.62 -11.23 -12.03
CA ILE A 70 -11.38 -9.79 -11.91
C ILE A 70 -10.90 -9.30 -13.28
N ASN A 71 -11.61 -8.37 -13.90
CA ASN A 71 -11.31 -7.86 -15.24
C ASN A 71 -11.08 -9.01 -16.26
N SER A 72 -11.97 -10.00 -16.25
CA SER A 72 -11.90 -11.22 -17.09
C SER A 72 -10.68 -12.12 -16.85
N ARG A 73 -9.93 -11.92 -15.75
CA ARG A 73 -8.81 -12.78 -15.35
C ARG A 73 -9.14 -13.56 -14.08
N GLU A 74 -8.78 -14.83 -14.06
CA GLU A 74 -9.01 -15.71 -12.91
C GLU A 74 -7.95 -15.53 -11.84
N TYR A 75 -8.38 -15.46 -10.57
CA TYR A 75 -7.49 -15.34 -9.42
C TYR A 75 -7.86 -16.33 -8.31
N VAL A 76 -6.84 -16.85 -7.63
CA VAL A 76 -6.96 -17.48 -6.32
C VAL A 76 -6.39 -16.50 -5.31
N ILE A 77 -7.18 -16.16 -4.29
CA ILE A 77 -6.80 -15.13 -3.31
C ILE A 77 -6.38 -15.80 -2.01
N PRO A 78 -5.11 -15.70 -1.59
CA PRO A 78 -4.69 -16.17 -0.27
C PRO A 78 -5.22 -15.24 0.82
N LEU A 79 -5.65 -15.82 1.94
CA LEU A 79 -6.18 -15.12 3.10
C LEU A 79 -5.55 -15.71 4.36
N ALA A 80 -4.95 -14.87 5.20
CA ALA A 80 -4.49 -15.23 6.54
C ALA A 80 -5.47 -14.65 7.56
N VAL A 81 -6.32 -15.50 8.15
CA VAL A 81 -7.40 -15.06 9.06
C VAL A 81 -7.86 -16.20 9.97
N GLU A 82 -8.21 -15.88 11.21
CA GLU A 82 -8.67 -16.83 12.22
C GLU A 82 -10.19 -17.03 12.22
N GLU A 83 -10.93 -16.03 11.75
CA GLU A 83 -12.39 -16.04 11.80
C GLU A 83 -12.98 -17.09 10.82
N PRO A 84 -13.82 -18.01 11.33
CA PRO A 84 -14.52 -18.98 10.48
C PRO A 84 -15.39 -18.30 9.42
N SER A 85 -15.77 -19.06 8.39
CA SER A 85 -16.70 -18.64 7.34
C SER A 85 -16.23 -17.56 6.36
N ILE A 86 -15.27 -16.68 6.69
CA ILE A 86 -14.78 -15.62 5.78
C ILE A 86 -14.36 -16.17 4.42
N VAL A 87 -13.44 -17.15 4.41
CA VAL A 87 -12.91 -17.74 3.17
C VAL A 87 -14.02 -18.42 2.35
N ALA A 88 -14.96 -19.06 3.03
CA ALA A 88 -16.10 -19.74 2.40
C ALA A 88 -17.08 -18.74 1.79
N ALA A 89 -17.41 -17.67 2.52
CA ALA A 89 -18.30 -16.61 2.07
C ALA A 89 -17.74 -15.88 0.84
N LEU A 90 -16.45 -15.51 0.86
CA LEU A 90 -15.77 -14.89 -0.28
C LEU A 90 -15.78 -15.81 -1.51
N SER A 91 -15.46 -17.09 -1.33
CA SER A 91 -15.48 -18.08 -2.42
C SER A 91 -16.88 -18.29 -3.00
N ALA A 92 -17.92 -18.25 -2.17
CA ALA A 92 -19.31 -18.38 -2.57
C ALA A 92 -19.81 -17.13 -3.31
N ALA A 93 -19.51 -15.94 -2.79
CA ALA A 93 -19.84 -14.66 -3.42
C ALA A 93 -19.18 -14.54 -4.80
N ALA A 94 -17.87 -14.84 -4.90
CA ALA A 94 -17.18 -14.86 -6.18
C ALA A 94 -17.80 -15.87 -7.16
N LYS A 95 -18.17 -17.06 -6.69
CA LYS A 95 -18.87 -18.06 -7.52
C LYS A 95 -20.23 -17.55 -8.03
N LEU A 96 -20.99 -16.85 -7.19
CA LEU A 96 -22.31 -16.28 -7.53
C LEU A 96 -22.20 -15.20 -8.61
N THR A 97 -21.17 -14.37 -8.58
CA THR A 97 -21.01 -13.22 -9.48
C THR A 97 -20.35 -13.58 -10.81
N ARG A 98 -19.65 -14.73 -10.87
CA ARG A 98 -18.99 -15.21 -12.10
C ARG A 98 -19.88 -15.29 -13.35
N PRO A 99 -21.13 -15.81 -13.30
CA PRO A 99 -22.01 -15.84 -14.48
C PRO A 99 -22.29 -14.45 -15.06
N SER A 100 -22.22 -13.41 -14.23
CA SER A 100 -22.37 -12.00 -14.64
C SER A 100 -21.05 -11.34 -15.08
N GLY A 101 -19.97 -12.10 -15.24
CA GLY A 101 -18.65 -11.58 -15.63
C GLY A 101 -17.66 -11.34 -14.47
N GLY A 102 -18.07 -11.60 -13.22
CA GLY A 102 -17.23 -11.37 -12.05
C GLY A 102 -17.13 -9.90 -11.65
N PHE A 103 -15.97 -9.51 -11.11
CA PHE A 103 -15.69 -8.16 -10.65
C PHE A 103 -14.99 -7.35 -11.76
N THR A 104 -15.44 -6.11 -11.93
CA THR A 104 -14.74 -5.10 -12.75
C THR A 104 -14.05 -4.14 -11.80
N THR A 105 -12.75 -3.91 -11.99
CA THR A 105 -11.95 -3.06 -11.11
C THR A 105 -11.14 -2.03 -11.87
N SER A 106 -10.91 -0.90 -11.22
CA SER A 106 -10.04 0.19 -11.70
C SER A 106 -9.33 0.83 -10.50
N SER A 107 -8.24 1.55 -10.76
CA SER A 107 -7.55 2.32 -9.72
C SER A 107 -7.08 3.66 -10.25
N THR A 108 -6.90 4.62 -9.35
CA THR A 108 -6.12 5.83 -9.64
C THR A 108 -4.62 5.49 -9.69
N PRO A 109 -3.77 6.41 -10.15
CA PRO A 109 -2.33 6.26 -9.97
C PRO A 109 -1.94 6.13 -8.49
N PRO A 110 -0.86 5.42 -8.13
CA PRO A 110 -0.46 5.17 -6.75
C PRO A 110 0.24 6.39 -6.15
N ILE A 111 -0.53 7.47 -5.95
CA ILE A 111 -0.03 8.73 -5.41
C ILE A 111 -0.25 8.75 -3.90
N LEU A 112 0.85 8.79 -3.15
CA LEU A 112 0.84 9.03 -1.72
C LEU A 112 1.09 10.50 -1.40
N ILE A 113 0.62 10.91 -0.22
CA ILE A 113 0.79 12.25 0.31
C ILE A 113 1.83 12.19 1.42
N GLY A 114 2.94 12.89 1.25
CA GLY A 114 3.87 13.26 2.32
C GLY A 114 3.52 14.62 2.88
N GLN A 115 3.45 14.78 4.19
CA GLN A 115 3.08 16.03 4.84
C GLN A 115 4.26 16.62 5.59
N ILE A 116 4.54 17.89 5.30
CA ILE A 116 5.53 18.70 5.98
C ILE A 116 4.79 19.82 6.71
N GLN A 117 4.79 19.75 8.04
CA GLN A 117 4.15 20.75 8.88
C GLN A 117 5.14 21.87 9.17
N VAL A 118 4.73 23.11 8.90
CA VAL A 118 5.49 24.33 9.18
C VAL A 118 4.73 25.18 10.18
N LEU A 119 5.44 25.59 11.23
CA LEU A 119 4.98 26.42 12.34
C LEU A 119 5.76 27.74 12.37
N ASP A 120 5.39 28.63 13.30
CA ASP A 120 6.10 29.89 13.59
C ASP A 120 6.29 30.77 12.34
N LEU A 121 5.26 30.86 11.50
CA LEU A 121 5.31 31.57 10.22
C LEU A 121 5.15 33.08 10.41
N PRO A 122 6.08 33.91 9.92
CA PRO A 122 5.94 35.37 9.98
C PRO A 122 4.78 35.90 9.14
N ASP A 123 4.57 35.31 7.96
CA ASP A 123 3.48 35.63 7.03
C ASP A 123 3.06 34.36 6.28
N LEU A 124 1.87 33.86 6.60
CA LEU A 124 1.31 32.64 6.01
C LEU A 124 1.12 32.75 4.49
N GLN A 125 0.65 33.89 3.99
CA GLN A 125 0.34 34.05 2.57
C GLN A 125 1.61 34.14 1.74
N ARG A 126 2.62 34.86 2.25
CA ARG A 126 3.94 34.91 1.63
C ARG A 126 4.61 33.54 1.64
N ALA A 127 4.56 32.81 2.75
CA ALA A 127 5.11 31.45 2.85
C ALA A 127 4.44 30.49 1.86
N ARG A 128 3.11 30.52 1.76
CA ARG A 128 2.35 29.74 0.78
C ARG A 128 2.77 30.07 -0.66
N ALA A 129 2.87 31.35 -0.99
CA ALA A 129 3.27 31.79 -2.32
C ALA A 129 4.70 31.34 -2.65
N ALA A 130 5.64 31.47 -1.71
CA ALA A 130 7.03 31.09 -1.89
C ALA A 130 7.18 29.60 -2.21
N VAL A 131 6.49 28.72 -1.48
CA VAL A 131 6.51 27.26 -1.73
C VAL A 131 5.94 26.92 -3.12
N LEU A 132 4.85 27.58 -3.53
CA LEU A 132 4.24 27.32 -4.83
C LEU A 132 5.09 27.88 -5.99
N GLU A 133 5.73 29.03 -5.83
CA GLU A 133 6.64 29.62 -6.81
C GLU A 133 7.89 28.75 -7.02
N HIS A 134 8.41 28.15 -5.95
CA HIS A 134 9.59 27.27 -5.97
C HIS A 134 9.21 25.79 -6.02
N LYS A 135 7.98 25.45 -6.43
CA LYS A 135 7.49 24.07 -6.50
C LYS A 135 8.43 23.15 -7.26
N GLN A 136 8.97 23.59 -8.40
CA GLN A 136 9.86 22.76 -9.20
C GLN A 136 11.17 22.45 -8.47
N GLU A 137 11.73 23.42 -7.75
CA GLU A 137 12.94 23.22 -6.93
C GLU A 137 12.70 22.19 -5.81
N VAL A 138 11.54 22.27 -5.15
CA VAL A 138 11.12 21.29 -4.14
C VAL A 138 11.00 19.89 -4.73
N LEU A 139 10.37 19.76 -5.91
CA LEU A 139 10.22 18.49 -6.60
C LEU A 139 11.57 17.91 -7.04
N ASP A 140 12.45 18.73 -7.60
CA ASP A 140 13.77 18.32 -8.06
C ASP A 140 14.64 17.85 -6.87
N LEU A 141 14.61 18.59 -5.75
CA LEU A 141 15.29 18.20 -4.53
C LEU A 141 14.74 16.89 -3.96
N ALA A 142 13.42 16.75 -3.84
CA ALA A 142 12.79 15.51 -3.37
C ALA A 142 13.20 14.30 -4.22
N ASN A 143 13.16 14.46 -5.54
CA ASN A 143 13.48 13.42 -6.50
C ASN A 143 14.98 13.06 -6.52
N SER A 144 15.87 14.00 -6.16
CA SER A 144 17.31 13.76 -6.09
C SER A 144 17.71 12.68 -5.06
N PHE A 145 16.91 12.48 -4.01
CA PHE A 145 17.14 11.44 -3.00
C PHE A 145 16.79 10.04 -3.49
N HIS A 146 15.95 9.91 -4.52
CA HIS A 146 15.46 8.62 -5.02
C HIS A 146 15.57 8.48 -6.56
N PRO A 147 16.78 8.61 -7.14
CA PRO A 147 16.96 8.63 -8.59
C PRO A 147 16.51 7.33 -9.29
N ARG A 148 16.58 6.19 -8.59
CA ARG A 148 16.09 4.90 -9.11
C ARG A 148 14.57 4.85 -9.25
N MET A 149 13.83 5.55 -8.39
CA MET A 149 12.38 5.64 -8.49
C MET A 149 11.97 6.50 -9.68
N VAL A 150 12.63 7.65 -9.84
CA VAL A 150 12.45 8.53 -11.00
C VAL A 150 12.74 7.78 -12.29
N ALA A 151 13.82 6.98 -12.33
CA ALA A 151 14.14 6.15 -13.49
C ALA A 151 13.08 5.09 -13.82
N ARG A 152 12.23 4.70 -12.86
CA ARG A 152 11.08 3.79 -13.06
C ARG A 152 9.78 4.55 -13.39
N GLY A 153 9.87 5.86 -13.58
CA GLY A 153 8.76 6.75 -13.91
C GLY A 153 7.92 7.23 -12.72
N GLY A 154 8.32 6.91 -11.48
CA GLY A 154 7.69 7.42 -10.26
C GLY A 154 8.36 8.70 -9.72
N GLY A 155 8.21 8.95 -8.42
CA GLY A 155 8.84 10.07 -7.72
C GLY A 155 7.84 11.14 -7.29
N ALA A 156 8.33 12.24 -6.73
CA ALA A 156 7.52 13.40 -6.41
C ALA A 156 7.00 14.05 -7.70
N VAL A 157 5.69 14.20 -7.82
CA VAL A 157 5.00 14.69 -9.02
C VAL A 157 4.32 16.04 -8.81
N ASP A 158 3.97 16.39 -7.57
CA ASP A 158 3.30 17.65 -7.26
C ASP A 158 3.57 18.10 -5.81
N VAL A 159 3.31 19.37 -5.54
CA VAL A 159 3.31 19.98 -4.22
C VAL A 159 2.02 20.78 -4.07
N GLU A 160 1.23 20.44 -3.05
CA GLU A 160 0.05 21.18 -2.64
C GLU A 160 0.33 21.87 -1.30
N VAL A 161 -0.34 22.99 -1.04
CA VAL A 161 -0.14 23.75 0.21
C VAL A 161 -1.48 24.11 0.82
N ASN A 162 -1.68 23.70 2.07
CA ASN A 162 -2.88 23.95 2.86
C ASN A 162 -2.51 24.72 4.14
N SER A 163 -3.46 25.45 4.71
CA SER A 163 -3.30 26.06 6.04
C SER A 163 -4.44 25.64 6.95
N PHE A 164 -4.14 25.56 8.25
CA PHE A 164 -5.11 25.19 9.27
C PHE A 164 -4.90 26.02 10.53
N PRO A 165 -5.98 26.46 11.21
CA PRO A 165 -5.87 27.13 12.49
C PRO A 165 -5.30 26.18 13.54
N MET A 166 -4.44 26.71 14.42
CA MET A 166 -3.92 25.94 15.54
C MET A 166 -4.85 26.08 16.75
N THR A 167 -5.10 24.97 17.45
CA THR A 167 -5.95 24.96 18.64
C THR A 167 -5.19 25.33 19.92
N SER A 168 -3.87 25.15 19.92
CA SER A 168 -3.01 25.33 21.10
C SER A 168 -2.37 26.72 21.21
N SER A 169 -2.44 27.56 20.18
CA SER A 169 -1.96 28.93 20.19
C SER A 169 -2.60 29.76 19.08
N ASP A 170 -2.50 31.09 19.19
CA ASP A 170 -2.93 31.99 18.13
C ASP A 170 -2.03 31.79 16.89
N GLY A 171 -2.65 31.61 15.72
CA GLY A 171 -1.97 31.45 14.44
C GLY A 171 -2.47 30.26 13.62
N GLU A 172 -1.92 30.13 12.41
CA GLU A 172 -2.18 29.02 11.49
C GLU A 172 -0.88 28.25 11.23
N MET A 173 -1.00 26.95 11.05
CA MET A 173 0.07 26.11 10.52
C MET A 173 -0.07 25.97 9.01
N LEU A 174 1.06 25.83 8.32
CA LEU A 174 1.11 25.50 6.90
C LEU A 174 1.46 24.02 6.76
N ILE A 175 0.71 23.31 5.91
CA ILE A 175 0.96 21.92 5.55
C ILE A 175 1.34 21.87 4.08
N VAL A 176 2.59 21.54 3.81
CA VAL A 176 3.09 21.28 2.46
C VAL A 176 2.93 19.79 2.19
N ASN A 177 2.04 19.46 1.26
CA ASN A 177 1.76 18.11 0.81
C ASN A 177 2.62 17.80 -0.42
N LEU A 178 3.59 16.90 -0.27
CA LEU A 178 4.35 16.33 -1.38
C LEU A 178 3.58 15.14 -1.96
N LEU A 179 3.15 15.23 -3.21
CA LEU A 179 2.48 14.13 -3.90
C LEU A 179 3.52 13.25 -4.58
N VAL A 180 3.57 11.97 -4.22
CA VAL A 180 4.62 11.04 -4.64
C VAL A 180 4.02 9.81 -5.29
N ASP A 181 4.40 9.53 -6.53
CA ASP A 181 4.10 8.28 -7.21
C ASP A 181 5.07 7.18 -6.76
N THR A 182 4.57 6.22 -5.99
CA THR A 182 5.38 5.18 -5.34
C THR A 182 5.54 3.92 -6.19
N ARG A 183 4.96 3.88 -7.40
CA ARG A 183 4.95 2.71 -8.28
C ARG A 183 4.42 1.48 -7.53
N ASP A 184 5.20 0.40 -7.49
CA ASP A 184 4.80 -0.88 -6.87
C ASP A 184 5.04 -0.92 -5.35
N ALA A 185 5.64 0.12 -4.77
CA ALA A 185 5.90 0.16 -3.33
C ALA A 185 4.71 0.77 -2.58
N MET A 186 4.49 0.31 -1.34
CA MET A 186 3.64 1.06 -0.40
C MET A 186 4.19 2.49 -0.24
N GLY A 187 5.50 2.65 -0.04
CA GLY A 187 6.16 3.95 -0.16
C GLY A 187 6.31 4.78 1.11
N ALA A 188 5.90 4.30 2.28
CA ALA A 188 5.99 5.04 3.55
C ALA A 188 7.40 5.59 3.85
N ASN A 189 8.42 4.73 3.90
CA ASN A 189 9.80 5.15 4.17
C ASN A 189 10.36 6.09 3.10
N LEU A 190 9.90 5.92 1.85
CA LEU A 190 10.35 6.73 0.73
C LEU A 190 9.77 8.14 0.80
N VAL A 191 8.46 8.25 1.04
CA VAL A 191 7.77 9.53 1.19
C VAL A 191 8.31 10.28 2.40
N ASN A 192 8.51 9.60 3.53
CA ASN A 192 9.12 10.20 4.72
C ASN A 192 10.54 10.72 4.42
N GLY A 193 11.37 9.93 3.75
CA GLY A 193 12.72 10.34 3.35
C GLY A 193 12.72 11.57 2.43
N MET A 194 11.78 11.66 1.48
CA MET A 194 11.61 12.86 0.65
C MET A 194 11.19 14.08 1.49
N CYS A 195 10.23 13.92 2.40
CA CYS A 195 9.79 15.00 3.29
C CYS A 195 10.92 15.49 4.21
N GLU A 196 11.72 14.57 4.75
CA GLU A 196 12.92 14.89 5.52
C GLU A 196 13.95 15.65 4.67
N GLY A 197 14.19 15.17 3.45
CA GLY A 197 15.18 15.75 2.54
C GLY A 197 14.86 17.17 2.07
N VAL A 198 13.59 17.51 1.87
CA VAL A 198 13.19 18.87 1.45
C VAL A 198 12.93 19.82 2.61
N ALA A 199 12.95 19.34 3.86
CA ALA A 199 12.55 20.13 5.03
C ALA A 199 13.32 21.45 5.16
N THR A 200 14.64 21.43 5.00
CA THR A 200 15.48 22.64 5.10
C THR A 200 15.17 23.66 4.00
N LEU A 201 14.87 23.21 2.78
CA LEU A 201 14.45 24.10 1.70
C LEU A 201 13.11 24.74 2.05
N ILE A 202 12.14 23.96 2.56
CA ILE A 202 10.84 24.49 2.99
C ILE A 202 11.02 25.54 4.09
N GLU A 203 11.82 25.28 5.13
CA GLU A 203 12.11 26.27 6.19
C GLU A 203 12.68 27.57 5.62
N SER A 204 13.62 27.47 4.67
CA SER A 204 14.22 28.64 4.02
C SER A 204 13.21 29.44 3.20
N LEU A 205 12.29 28.77 2.49
CA LEU A 205 11.28 29.42 1.66
C LEU A 205 10.20 30.09 2.50
N THR A 206 9.83 29.49 3.63
CA THR A 206 8.72 29.95 4.46
C THR A 206 9.14 30.86 5.61
N GLU A 207 10.44 30.95 5.91
CA GLU A 207 10.99 31.62 7.11
C GLU A 207 10.37 31.06 8.42
N GLY A 208 9.93 29.79 8.38
CA GLY A 208 9.22 29.12 9.46
C GLY A 208 9.97 27.88 9.95
N LYS A 209 9.37 27.15 10.88
CA LYS A 209 9.99 25.97 11.50
C LYS A 209 9.26 24.69 11.10
N VAL A 210 9.97 23.74 10.50
CA VAL A 210 9.41 22.43 10.16
C VAL A 210 9.37 21.54 11.40
N PHE A 211 8.23 20.89 11.63
CA PHE A 211 8.03 20.00 12.75
C PHE A 211 7.84 18.54 12.30
N LEU A 212 6.63 18.18 11.85
CA LEU A 212 6.34 16.84 11.33
C LEU A 212 6.73 16.72 9.84
N ARG A 213 7.29 15.56 9.49
CA ARG A 213 7.64 15.13 8.13
C ARG A 213 7.21 13.68 8.01
N ILE A 214 5.99 13.45 7.57
CA ILE A 214 5.36 12.12 7.70
C ILE A 214 4.36 11.91 6.58
N LEU A 215 4.25 10.69 6.07
CA LEU A 215 3.15 10.34 5.17
C LEU A 215 1.79 10.51 5.84
N SER A 216 0.78 10.79 5.03
CA SER A 216 -0.62 10.67 5.44
C SER A 216 -1.12 9.25 5.14
N ASN A 217 -1.75 8.63 6.14
CA ASN A 217 -2.48 7.37 5.95
C ASN A 217 -3.86 7.58 5.30
N LEU A 218 -4.33 8.83 5.18
CA LEU A 218 -5.48 9.16 4.34
C LEU A 218 -5.04 9.14 2.88
N THR A 219 -5.17 7.98 2.24
CA THR A 219 -4.69 7.69 0.88
C THR A 219 -5.77 7.98 -0.18
N ASP A 220 -6.39 9.15 -0.10
CA ASP A 220 -7.50 9.56 -0.97
C ASP A 220 -7.11 9.82 -2.45
N ARG A 221 -5.81 9.82 -2.77
CA ARG A 221 -5.27 9.89 -4.14
C ARG A 221 -4.90 8.53 -4.74
N ALA A 222 -4.90 7.46 -3.94
CA ALA A 222 -4.55 6.09 -4.35
C ALA A 222 -5.74 5.15 -4.13
N LEU A 223 -6.85 5.42 -4.82
CA LEU A 223 -8.11 4.71 -4.66
C LEU A 223 -8.19 3.50 -5.59
N ALA A 224 -8.70 2.39 -5.06
CA ALA A 224 -9.10 1.21 -5.82
C ALA A 224 -10.63 1.07 -5.77
N CYS A 225 -11.25 0.89 -6.93
CA CYS A 225 -12.68 0.71 -7.09
C CYS A 225 -12.99 -0.69 -7.62
N SER A 226 -14.08 -1.27 -7.15
CA SER A 226 -14.62 -2.53 -7.65
C SER A 226 -16.12 -2.43 -7.82
N GLU A 227 -16.63 -2.94 -8.93
CA GLU A 227 -18.05 -3.10 -9.21
C GLU A 227 -18.35 -4.57 -9.50
N VAL A 228 -19.55 -5.00 -9.15
CA VAL A 228 -20.02 -6.35 -9.46
C VAL A 228 -21.52 -6.34 -9.72
N LYS A 229 -21.95 -7.13 -10.71
CA LYS A 229 -23.36 -7.37 -11.00
C LYS A 229 -23.75 -8.76 -10.49
N ILE A 230 -24.79 -8.83 -9.67
CA ILE A 230 -25.39 -10.09 -9.25
C ILE A 230 -26.49 -10.47 -10.25
N PRO A 231 -26.58 -11.74 -10.69
CA PRO A 231 -27.64 -12.22 -11.59
C PRO A 231 -29.06 -11.94 -11.08
#